data_AF-A0A5B1Q8R7-F1
#
_entry.id   AF-A0A5B1Q8R7-F1
#
_cell.length_a   1.000
_cell.length_b   1.000
_cell.length_c   1.000
_cell.angle_alpha   90.00
_cell.angle_beta   90.00
_cell.angle_gamma   90.00
#
_symmetry.space_group_name_H-M   'P 1'
#
loop_
_entity.id
_entity.type
_entity.pdbx_description
1 polymer ?
#
loop_
_entity_poly.entity_id
_entity_poly.type
_entity_poly.pdbx_seq_one_letter_code
_entity_poly.pdbx_strand_id
1 'polypeptide(L)'
;PSAPPPQSHPVDIHRYPSQDLLRLLASLLTQIAAANDHLPHSDPSSQQPLSPTEMHARPIWSTLTTASRVAFSTPSSQLSFHARNIPSISLEAYLLRILKYCPTTNDVFLSLLVYFDRMARLSADSTGKTFVIDSYNIHRLVIAGVTVASKFFSDVFYTNSRYAKVGGLPQAELNRLELQFLLLNDFRLTISEQQMQHY
;
A
#
# COMPACT_ATOMS: atom_id res chain seq x y z
N PRO A 1 36.58 0.94 32.56
CA PRO A 1 35.81 -0.10 31.83
C PRO A 1 34.43 0.41 31.44
N SER A 2 34.31 0.91 30.21
CA SER A 2 33.02 1.30 29.60
C SER A 2 32.22 0.03 29.27
N ALA A 3 30.99 -0.04 29.77
CA ALA A 3 30.06 -1.12 29.41
C ALA A 3 29.83 -1.15 27.89
N PRO A 4 29.71 -2.34 27.27
CA PRO A 4 29.36 -2.43 25.87
C PRO A 4 27.94 -1.86 25.67
N PRO A 5 27.67 -1.18 24.54
CA PRO A 5 26.34 -0.67 24.25
C PRO A 5 25.32 -1.82 24.21
N PRO A 6 24.07 -1.61 24.65
CA PRO A 6 23.04 -2.63 24.57
C PRO A 6 22.86 -3.04 23.11
N GLN A 7 23.13 -4.31 22.82
CA GLN A 7 22.80 -4.88 21.53
C GLN A 7 21.28 -4.92 21.43
N SER A 8 20.69 -4.01 20.66
CA SER A 8 19.29 -4.08 20.29
C SER A 8 19.11 -5.35 19.46
N HIS A 9 18.67 -6.43 20.08
CA HIS A 9 18.27 -7.61 19.33
C HIS A 9 17.16 -7.19 18.37
N PRO A 10 17.32 -7.40 17.04
CA PRO A 10 16.29 -7.06 16.08
C PRO A 10 15.00 -7.79 16.48
N VAL A 11 13.90 -7.05 16.52
CA VAL A 11 12.58 -7.60 16.87
C VAL A 11 12.25 -8.68 15.86
N ASP A 12 12.14 -9.93 16.31
CA ASP A 12 11.73 -11.05 15.45
C ASP A 12 10.26 -10.88 15.05
N ILE A 13 10.04 -10.47 13.80
CA ILE A 13 8.73 -10.19 13.23
C ILE A 13 7.79 -11.39 13.35
N HIS A 14 8.31 -12.61 13.21
CA HIS A 14 7.49 -13.83 13.21
C HIS A 14 6.98 -14.17 14.61
N ARG A 15 7.66 -13.69 15.67
CA ARG A 15 7.27 -13.89 17.07
C ARG A 15 6.52 -12.70 17.66
N TYR A 16 6.45 -11.59 16.94
CA TYR A 16 5.80 -10.38 17.43
C TYR A 16 4.27 -10.55 17.48
N PRO A 17 3.59 -10.16 18.57
CA PRO A 17 2.14 -10.29 18.68
C PRO A 17 1.42 -9.50 17.59
N SER A 18 0.64 -10.19 16.74
CA SER A 18 0.00 -9.56 15.56
C SER A 18 -0.91 -8.39 15.93
N GLN A 19 -1.63 -8.46 17.06
CA GLN A 19 -2.48 -7.33 17.47
C GLN A 19 -1.68 -6.08 17.82
N ASP A 20 -0.52 -6.24 18.46
CA ASP A 20 0.36 -5.13 18.80
C ASP A 20 0.99 -4.55 17.53
N LEU A 21 1.35 -5.42 16.56
CA LEU A 21 1.87 -4.99 15.26
C LEU A 21 0.83 -4.15 14.52
N LEU A 22 -0.40 -4.63 14.46
CA LEU A 22 -1.49 -3.93 13.79
C LEU A 22 -1.81 -2.58 14.45
N ARG A 23 -1.65 -2.48 15.77
CA ARG A 23 -1.76 -1.19 16.49
C ARG A 23 -0.68 -0.21 16.05
N LEU A 24 0.58 -0.64 16.02
CA LEU A 24 1.69 0.21 15.56
C LEU A 24 1.53 0.63 14.10
N LEU A 25 1.22 -0.34 13.23
CA LEU A 25 1.01 -0.11 11.81
C LEU A 25 -0.16 0.86 11.57
N ALA A 26 -1.29 0.67 12.26
CA ALA A 26 -2.44 1.55 12.16
C ALA A 26 -2.11 2.98 12.58
N SER A 27 -1.37 3.14 13.70
CA SER A 27 -0.94 4.44 14.19
C SER A 27 -0.06 5.16 13.16
N LEU A 28 0.95 4.47 12.63
CA LEU A 28 1.85 5.04 11.62
C LEU A 28 1.11 5.46 10.36
N LEU A 29 0.30 4.56 9.78
CA LEU A 29 -0.45 4.84 8.55
C LEU A 29 -1.48 5.95 8.74
N THR A 30 -2.10 6.03 9.92
CA THR A 30 -3.04 7.10 10.25
C THR A 30 -2.35 8.45 10.39
N GLN A 31 -1.14 8.49 10.98
CA GLN A 31 -0.34 9.71 11.04
C GLN A 31 0.10 10.18 9.66
N ILE A 32 0.55 9.25 8.79
CA ILE A 32 0.89 9.56 7.40
C ILE A 32 -0.33 10.13 6.67
N ALA A 33 -1.48 9.47 6.77
CA ALA A 33 -2.71 9.91 6.13
C ALA A 33 -3.15 11.31 6.61
N ALA A 34 -3.17 11.52 7.93
CA ALA A 34 -3.58 12.81 8.52
C ALA A 34 -2.61 13.95 8.15
N ALA A 35 -1.31 13.69 8.08
CA ALA A 35 -0.34 14.69 7.63
C ALA A 35 -0.58 15.09 6.15
N ASN A 36 -1.01 14.13 5.33
CA ASN A 36 -1.25 14.34 3.91
C ASN A 36 -2.63 14.94 3.59
N ASP A 37 -3.64 14.79 4.46
CA ASP A 37 -4.97 15.40 4.30
C ASP A 37 -4.91 16.94 4.18
N HIS A 38 -3.84 17.56 4.69
CA HIS A 38 -3.62 19.01 4.66
C HIS A 38 -2.82 19.48 3.44
N LEU A 39 -2.27 18.58 2.63
CA LEU A 39 -1.59 18.97 1.41
C LEU A 39 -2.62 19.52 0.43
N PRO A 40 -2.36 20.64 -0.27
CA PRO A 40 -3.25 21.11 -1.31
C PRO A 40 -3.34 20.00 -2.37
N HIS A 41 -4.49 19.31 -2.39
CA HIS A 41 -4.83 18.38 -3.46
C HIS A 41 -4.72 19.18 -4.75
N SER A 42 -3.63 18.97 -5.47
CA SER A 42 -3.41 19.70 -6.70
C SER A 42 -4.52 19.27 -7.63
N ASP A 43 -5.39 20.22 -8.01
CA ASP A 43 -6.57 19.94 -8.80
C ASP A 43 -6.14 19.10 -10.02
N PRO A 44 -6.64 17.86 -10.20
CA PRO A 44 -6.18 16.97 -11.28
C PRO A 44 -6.32 17.62 -12.67
N SER A 45 -7.22 18.60 -12.79
CA SER A 45 -7.50 19.44 -13.94
C SER A 45 -6.46 20.55 -14.18
N SER A 46 -5.75 20.99 -13.14
CA SER A 46 -4.80 22.13 -13.20
C SER A 46 -3.35 21.71 -13.39
N GLN A 47 -3.03 20.44 -13.16
CA GLN A 47 -1.70 19.90 -13.45
C GLN A 47 -1.66 19.32 -14.86
N GLN A 48 -0.98 20.00 -15.77
CA GLN A 48 -0.64 19.41 -17.07
C GLN A 48 0.08 18.07 -16.82
N PRO A 49 -0.39 16.95 -17.40
CA PRO A 49 0.38 15.73 -17.40
C PRO A 49 1.74 16.01 -18.05
N LEU A 50 2.82 15.45 -17.49
CA LEU A 50 4.13 15.52 -18.13
C LEU A 50 3.98 15.10 -19.59
N SER A 51 4.66 15.80 -20.49
CA SER A 51 4.61 15.46 -21.90
C SER A 51 5.15 14.04 -22.10
N PRO A 52 4.66 13.27 -23.10
CA PRO A 52 5.12 11.90 -23.33
C PRO A 52 6.64 11.82 -23.45
N THR A 53 7.29 12.80 -24.07
CA THR A 53 8.74 12.87 -24.24
C THR A 53 9.48 12.94 -22.90
N GLU A 54 8.98 13.74 -21.94
CA GLU A 54 9.58 13.87 -20.61
C GLU A 54 9.44 12.59 -19.79
N MET A 55 8.32 11.88 -19.91
CA MET A 55 8.12 10.59 -19.25
C MET A 55 9.06 9.51 -19.82
N HIS A 56 9.22 9.45 -21.14
CA HIS A 56 10.11 8.48 -21.79
C HIS A 56 11.59 8.73 -21.51
N ALA A 57 11.97 9.98 -21.24
CA ALA A 57 13.34 10.33 -20.86
C ALA A 57 13.72 9.84 -19.45
N ARG A 58 12.75 9.43 -18.63
CA ARG A 58 13.02 8.97 -17.26
C ARG A 58 13.54 7.54 -17.26
N PRO A 59 14.65 7.24 -16.55
CA PRO A 59 15.28 5.92 -16.59
C PRO A 59 14.32 4.78 -16.23
N ILE A 60 13.50 4.97 -15.20
CA ILE A 60 12.60 3.92 -14.70
C ILE A 60 11.49 3.57 -15.69
N TRP A 61 11.06 4.50 -16.55
CA TRP A 61 9.94 4.33 -17.47
C TRP A 61 10.15 3.15 -18.41
N SER A 62 11.37 2.98 -18.92
CA SER A 62 11.73 1.86 -19.81
C SER A 62 11.70 0.49 -19.13
N THR A 63 11.86 0.46 -17.81
CA THR A 63 11.91 -0.76 -17.00
C THR A 63 10.53 -1.23 -16.53
N LEU A 64 9.54 -0.35 -16.56
CA LEU A 64 8.17 -0.66 -16.19
C LEU A 64 7.49 -1.50 -17.25
N THR A 65 6.65 -2.43 -16.80
CA THR A 65 5.74 -3.13 -17.72
C THR A 65 4.81 -2.13 -18.42
N THR A 66 4.43 -2.45 -19.65
CA THR A 66 3.57 -1.57 -20.47
C THR A 66 2.26 -1.23 -19.75
N ALA A 67 1.68 -2.19 -19.04
CA ALA A 67 0.44 -1.98 -18.30
C ALA A 67 0.60 -0.97 -17.15
N SER A 68 1.70 -1.04 -16.40
CA SER A 68 1.99 -0.10 -15.30
C SER A 68 2.25 1.30 -15.82
N ARG A 69 2.96 1.45 -16.94
CA ARG A 69 3.14 2.75 -17.62
C ARG A 69 1.79 3.41 -17.92
N VAL A 70 0.86 2.65 -18.50
CA VAL A 70 -0.50 3.13 -18.78
C VAL A 70 -1.20 3.52 -17.48
N ALA A 71 -1.11 2.70 -16.43
CA ALA A 71 -1.71 2.98 -15.13
C ALA A 71 -1.18 4.29 -14.52
N PHE A 72 0.14 4.51 -14.49
CA PHE A 72 0.75 5.74 -13.99
C PHE A 72 0.38 6.97 -14.82
N SER A 73 0.21 6.82 -16.13
CA SER A 73 -0.24 7.93 -16.99
C SER A 73 -1.73 8.24 -16.88
N THR A 74 -2.52 7.35 -16.28
CA THR A 74 -3.98 7.47 -16.19
C THR A 74 -4.41 7.87 -14.77
N PRO A 75 -4.94 9.08 -14.55
CA PRO A 75 -5.35 9.53 -13.21
C PRO A 75 -6.38 8.62 -12.51
N SER A 76 -7.24 7.96 -13.28
CA SER A 76 -8.27 7.05 -12.74
C SER A 76 -7.70 5.81 -12.06
N SER A 77 -6.44 5.44 -12.34
CA SER A 77 -5.74 4.35 -11.65
C SER A 77 -5.46 4.71 -10.19
N GLN A 78 -4.92 5.90 -9.93
CA GLN A 78 -4.63 6.35 -8.57
C GLN A 78 -5.91 6.70 -7.80
N LEU A 79 -6.85 7.38 -8.48
CA LEU A 79 -8.16 7.71 -7.91
C LEU A 79 -9.03 6.48 -7.65
N SER A 80 -8.63 5.30 -8.12
CA SER A 80 -9.37 4.06 -7.88
C SER A 80 -9.55 3.74 -6.40
N PHE A 81 -8.57 4.12 -5.58
CA PHE A 81 -8.54 3.90 -4.15
C PHE A 81 -9.25 4.99 -3.35
N HIS A 82 -9.62 6.11 -3.96
CA HIS A 82 -10.28 7.20 -3.25
C HIS A 82 -11.74 6.87 -2.95
N ALA A 83 -12.12 6.89 -1.67
CA ALA A 83 -13.50 6.77 -1.25
C ALA A 83 -14.23 8.12 -1.39
N ARG A 84 -15.57 8.08 -1.46
CA ARG A 84 -16.39 9.31 -1.45
C ARG A 84 -16.38 10.02 -0.10
N ASN A 85 -16.29 9.24 0.98
CA ASN A 85 -16.25 9.72 2.35
C ASN A 85 -15.18 8.93 3.11
N ILE A 86 -14.57 9.57 4.11
CA ILE A 86 -13.66 8.89 5.04
C ILE A 86 -14.46 7.82 5.81
N PRO A 87 -13.99 6.56 5.85
CA PRO A 87 -14.66 5.50 6.60
C PRO A 87 -14.74 5.83 8.10
N SER A 88 -15.89 5.53 8.73
CA SER A 88 -16.10 5.75 10.17
C SER A 88 -15.36 4.75 11.06
N ILE A 89 -14.95 3.61 10.51
CA ILE A 89 -14.12 2.63 11.22
C ILE A 89 -12.67 3.10 11.26
N SER A 90 -12.05 3.09 12.44
CA SER A 90 -10.62 3.40 12.57
C SER A 90 -9.78 2.40 11.79
N LEU A 91 -8.59 2.81 11.35
CA LEU A 91 -7.70 1.94 10.59
C LEU A 91 -7.28 0.70 11.41
N GLU A 92 -7.06 0.88 12.72
CA GLU A 92 -6.75 -0.22 13.65
C GLU A 92 -7.90 -1.24 13.71
N ALA A 93 -9.13 -0.79 13.94
CA ALA A 93 -10.28 -1.67 14.00
C ALA A 93 -10.52 -2.38 12.66
N TYR A 94 -10.21 -1.72 11.54
CA TYR A 94 -10.30 -2.30 10.20
C TYR A 94 -9.26 -3.39 9.98
N LEU A 95 -7.99 -3.15 10.36
CA LEU A 95 -6.93 -4.15 10.29
C LEU A 95 -7.20 -5.37 11.19
N LEU A 96 -7.67 -5.14 12.43
CA LEU A 96 -8.07 -6.21 13.34
C LEU A 96 -9.26 -7.03 12.81
N ARG A 97 -10.22 -6.36 12.16
CA ARG A 97 -11.33 -7.02 11.45
C ARG A 97 -10.81 -7.90 10.31
N ILE A 98 -9.84 -7.42 9.53
CA ILE A 98 -9.21 -8.20 8.47
C ILE A 98 -8.53 -9.44 9.05
N LEU A 99 -7.68 -9.28 10.07
CA LEU A 99 -7.00 -10.40 10.72
C LEU A 99 -7.99 -11.44 11.29
N LYS A 100 -9.10 -10.99 11.88
CA LYS A 100 -10.12 -11.87 12.46
C LYS A 100 -10.81 -12.76 11.42
N TYR A 101 -11.12 -12.23 10.24
CA TYR A 101 -11.95 -12.93 9.25
C TYR A 101 -11.16 -13.47 8.03
N CYS A 102 -9.97 -12.93 7.81
CA CYS A 102 -8.96 -13.42 6.86
C CYS A 102 -7.59 -13.53 7.58
N PRO A 103 -7.40 -14.52 8.47
CA PRO A 103 -6.12 -14.73 9.14
C PRO A 103 -4.95 -14.80 8.17
N THR A 104 -3.86 -14.10 8.50
CA THR A 104 -2.64 -14.03 7.70
C THR A 104 -1.45 -13.68 8.60
N THR A 105 -0.23 -13.78 8.09
CA THR A 105 1.00 -13.55 8.86
C THR A 105 1.35 -12.07 8.99
N ASN A 106 2.26 -11.76 9.92
CA ASN A 106 2.78 -10.40 10.10
C ASN A 106 3.46 -9.88 8.83
N ASP A 107 4.10 -10.75 8.04
CA ASP A 107 4.78 -10.40 6.79
C ASP A 107 3.81 -9.75 5.79
N VAL A 108 2.57 -10.24 5.73
CA VAL A 108 1.53 -9.68 4.87
C VAL A 108 1.18 -8.25 5.27
N PHE A 109 1.11 -7.95 6.57
CA PHE A 109 0.82 -6.60 7.03
C PHE A 109 2.01 -5.65 6.90
N LEU A 110 3.22 -6.11 7.18
CA LEU A 110 4.43 -5.31 6.99
C LEU A 110 4.71 -5.02 5.51
N SER A 111 4.38 -5.96 4.62
CA SER A 111 4.51 -5.74 3.17
C SER A 111 3.74 -4.51 2.67
N LEU A 112 2.69 -4.08 3.38
CA LEU A 112 1.94 -2.87 3.05
C LEU A 112 2.85 -1.63 3.06
N LEU A 113 3.73 -1.49 4.06
CA LEU A 113 4.64 -0.36 4.16
C LEU A 113 5.62 -0.33 2.97
N VAL A 114 6.17 -1.49 2.63
CA VAL A 114 7.07 -1.64 1.49
C VAL A 114 6.36 -1.32 0.18
N TYR A 115 5.12 -1.80 0.01
CA TYR A 115 4.33 -1.57 -1.20
C TYR A 115 3.92 -0.11 -1.33
N PHE A 116 3.55 0.55 -0.25
CA PHE A 116 3.20 1.97 -0.24
C PHE A 116 4.39 2.86 -0.56
N ASP A 117 5.54 2.61 0.08
CA ASP A 117 6.79 3.32 -0.24
C ASP A 117 7.19 3.11 -1.71
N ARG A 118 7.06 1.87 -2.22
CA ARG A 118 7.32 1.57 -3.63
C ARG A 118 6.38 2.31 -4.57
N MET A 119 5.07 2.32 -4.32
CA MET A 119 4.10 3.07 -5.12
C MET A 119 4.45 4.57 -5.17
N ALA A 120 4.81 5.16 -4.02
CA ALA A 120 5.21 6.56 -3.93
C ALA A 120 6.45 6.85 -4.78
N ARG A 121 7.50 6.02 -4.67
CA ARG A 121 8.73 6.14 -5.47
C ARG A 121 8.47 5.96 -6.96
N LEU A 122 7.78 4.88 -7.35
CA LEU A 122 7.48 4.62 -8.75
C LEU A 122 6.65 5.74 -9.38
N SER A 123 5.66 6.28 -8.67
CA SER A 123 4.88 7.42 -9.13
C SER A 123 5.76 8.66 -9.31
N ALA A 124 6.58 9.00 -8.31
CA ALA A 124 7.46 10.16 -8.36
C ALA A 124 8.50 10.04 -9.48
N ASP A 125 9.12 8.87 -9.63
CA ASP A 125 10.15 8.60 -10.62
C ASP A 125 9.57 8.51 -12.03
N SER A 126 8.34 8.05 -12.22
CA SER A 126 7.74 7.88 -13.56
C SER A 126 6.99 9.11 -14.05
N THR A 127 6.32 9.82 -13.15
CA THR A 127 5.37 10.92 -13.48
C THR A 127 5.77 12.26 -12.90
N GLY A 128 6.81 12.31 -12.05
CA GLY A 128 7.15 13.51 -11.28
C GLY A 128 6.17 13.84 -10.17
N LYS A 129 5.15 13.02 -9.95
CA LYS A 129 4.11 13.22 -8.94
C LYS A 129 4.15 12.11 -7.90
N THR A 130 4.16 12.48 -6.64
CA THR A 130 4.10 11.52 -5.53
C THR A 130 2.70 10.94 -5.43
N PHE A 131 2.60 9.61 -5.28
CA PHE A 131 1.35 8.98 -4.89
C PHE A 131 1.05 9.31 -3.42
N VAL A 132 -0.04 10.03 -3.17
CA VAL A 132 -0.39 10.52 -1.84
C VAL A 132 -1.33 9.54 -1.14
N ILE A 133 -0.97 9.16 0.08
CA ILE A 133 -1.79 8.32 0.96
C ILE A 133 -2.49 9.23 1.96
N ASP A 134 -3.81 9.18 1.99
CA ASP A 134 -4.66 10.08 2.79
C ASP A 134 -5.83 9.31 3.42
N SER A 135 -6.64 10.01 4.22
CA SER A 135 -7.76 9.42 4.93
C SER A 135 -8.89 8.94 4.02
N TYR A 136 -8.92 9.39 2.76
CA TYR A 136 -9.92 8.96 1.78
C TYR A 136 -9.54 7.65 1.08
N ASN A 137 -8.24 7.34 1.00
CA ASN A 137 -7.76 6.19 0.24
C ASN A 137 -7.15 5.05 1.07
N ILE A 138 -6.69 5.30 2.30
CA ILE A 138 -5.90 4.34 3.07
C ILE A 138 -6.63 3.01 3.33
N HIS A 139 -7.92 3.01 3.69
CA HIS A 139 -8.65 1.75 3.92
C HIS A 139 -8.74 0.87 2.68
N ARG A 140 -8.94 1.50 1.51
CA ARG A 140 -9.04 0.81 0.22
C ARG A 140 -7.68 0.28 -0.22
N LEU A 141 -6.62 1.04 0.03
CA LEU A 141 -5.25 0.59 -0.16
C LEU A 141 -4.90 -0.61 0.72
N VAL A 142 -5.27 -0.57 2.00
CA VAL A 142 -5.02 -1.66 2.96
C VAL A 142 -5.70 -2.96 2.52
N ILE A 143 -7.00 -2.94 2.20
CA ILE A 143 -7.68 -4.19 1.82
C ILE A 143 -7.16 -4.75 0.49
N ALA A 144 -6.83 -3.90 -0.47
CA ALA A 144 -6.23 -4.32 -1.73
C ALA A 144 -4.83 -4.91 -1.50
N GLY A 145 -4.00 -4.22 -0.72
CA GLY A 145 -2.64 -4.64 -0.39
C GLY A 145 -2.62 -5.96 0.38
N VAL A 146 -3.48 -6.14 1.39
CA VAL A 146 -3.59 -7.42 2.11
C VAL A 146 -4.05 -8.54 1.19
N THR A 147 -4.99 -8.27 0.28
CA THR A 147 -5.46 -9.28 -0.69
C THR A 147 -4.32 -9.73 -1.60
N VAL A 148 -3.56 -8.79 -2.17
CA VAL A 148 -2.40 -9.06 -3.02
C VAL A 148 -1.29 -9.79 -2.26
N ALA A 149 -0.90 -9.24 -1.11
CA ALA A 149 0.18 -9.78 -0.27
C ALA A 149 -0.14 -11.19 0.21
N SER A 150 -1.37 -11.46 0.67
CA SER A 150 -1.77 -12.80 1.11
C SER A 150 -1.66 -13.82 -0.02
N LYS A 151 -2.12 -13.48 -1.23
CA LYS A 151 -2.02 -14.39 -2.39
C LYS A 151 -0.58 -14.61 -2.85
N PHE A 152 0.32 -13.68 -2.56
CA PHE A 152 1.70 -13.75 -2.97
C PHE A 152 2.59 -14.50 -1.96
N PHE A 153 2.43 -14.21 -0.67
CA PHE A 153 3.29 -14.76 0.40
C PHE A 153 2.73 -15.98 1.11
N SER A 154 1.40 -16.19 1.10
CA SER A 154 0.78 -17.25 1.88
C SER A 154 0.36 -18.43 1.00
N ASP A 155 0.69 -19.65 1.43
CA ASP A 155 0.20 -20.88 0.80
C ASP A 155 -1.32 -21.04 0.93
N VAL A 156 -1.88 -20.48 2.01
CA VAL A 156 -3.33 -20.44 2.28
C VAL A 156 -3.81 -19.01 2.18
N PHE A 157 -4.65 -18.74 1.18
CA PHE A 157 -5.28 -17.45 0.96
C PHE A 157 -6.77 -17.61 0.69
N TYR A 158 -7.51 -16.50 0.76
CA TYR A 158 -8.95 -16.49 0.57
C TYR A 158 -9.37 -15.93 -0.79
N THR A 159 -10.62 -16.18 -1.18
CA THR A 159 -11.18 -15.63 -2.40
C THR A 159 -11.44 -14.12 -2.26
N ASN A 160 -11.42 -13.39 -3.38
CA ASN A 160 -11.79 -11.97 -3.39
C ASN A 160 -13.19 -11.72 -2.84
N SER A 161 -14.13 -12.66 -3.02
CA SER A 161 -15.46 -12.55 -2.43
C SER A 161 -15.39 -12.46 -0.90
N ARG A 162 -14.50 -13.22 -0.25
CA ARG A 162 -14.29 -13.15 1.20
C ARG A 162 -13.66 -11.82 1.60
N TYR A 163 -12.53 -11.44 0.97
CA TYR A 163 -11.87 -10.17 1.26
C TYR A 163 -12.80 -8.96 1.06
N ALA A 164 -13.63 -8.98 0.02
CA ALA A 164 -14.58 -7.89 -0.27
C ALA A 164 -15.65 -7.76 0.81
N LYS A 165 -16.21 -8.89 1.29
CA LYS A 165 -17.16 -8.90 2.41
C LYS A 165 -16.53 -8.37 3.71
N VAL A 166 -15.29 -8.77 3.98
CA VAL A 166 -14.55 -8.29 5.16
C VAL A 166 -14.27 -6.79 5.03
N GLY A 167 -13.82 -6.36 3.85
CA GLY A 167 -13.49 -4.98 3.56
C GLY A 167 -14.69 -4.03 3.43
N GLY A 168 -15.90 -4.56 3.31
CA GLY A 168 -17.13 -3.77 3.22
C GLY A 168 -17.37 -3.14 1.85
N LEU A 169 -16.90 -3.78 0.77
CA LEU A 169 -17.08 -3.30 -0.60
C LEU A 169 -17.57 -4.40 -1.56
N PRO A 170 -18.19 -4.03 -2.71
CA PRO A 170 -18.56 -4.99 -3.74
C PRO A 170 -17.35 -5.79 -4.26
N GLN A 171 -17.54 -7.09 -4.53
CA GLN A 171 -16.46 -7.93 -5.05
C GLN A 171 -15.84 -7.41 -6.34
N ALA A 172 -16.67 -6.91 -7.27
CA ALA A 172 -16.19 -6.33 -8.52
C ALA A 172 -15.27 -5.12 -8.27
N GLU A 173 -15.56 -4.34 -7.24
CA GLU A 173 -14.72 -3.22 -6.84
C GLU A 173 -13.38 -3.71 -6.28
N LEU A 174 -13.37 -4.75 -5.43
CA LEU A 174 -12.12 -5.31 -4.91
C LEU A 174 -11.24 -5.86 -6.03
N ASN A 175 -11.83 -6.58 -7.00
CA ASN A 175 -11.08 -7.11 -8.15
C ASN A 175 -10.35 -5.99 -8.91
N ARG A 176 -11.03 -4.83 -9.07
CA ARG A 176 -10.43 -3.66 -9.70
C ARG A 176 -9.32 -3.06 -8.85
N LEU A 177 -9.54 -2.90 -7.54
CA LEU A 177 -8.53 -2.37 -6.63
C LEU A 177 -7.28 -3.27 -6.58
N GLU A 178 -7.47 -4.59 -6.57
CA GLU A 178 -6.38 -5.57 -6.63
C GLU A 178 -5.52 -5.37 -7.89
N LEU A 179 -6.15 -5.27 -9.06
CA LEU A 179 -5.43 -5.03 -10.31
C LEU A 179 -4.69 -3.69 -10.29
N GLN A 180 -5.33 -2.61 -9.83
CA GLN A 180 -4.67 -1.31 -9.74
C GLN A 180 -3.49 -1.34 -8.76
N PHE A 181 -3.61 -2.08 -7.66
CA PHE A 181 -2.54 -2.22 -6.68
C PHE A 181 -1.30 -2.92 -7.28
N LEU A 182 -1.54 -3.97 -8.08
CA LEU A 182 -0.49 -4.68 -8.82
C LEU A 182 0.21 -3.76 -9.83
N LEU A 183 -0.57 -3.00 -10.60
CA LEU A 183 -0.06 -2.08 -11.61
C LEU A 183 0.77 -0.95 -10.99
N LEU A 184 0.31 -0.36 -9.88
CA LEU A 184 1.06 0.69 -9.17
C LEU A 184 2.31 0.17 -8.45
N ASN A 185 2.44 -1.15 -8.27
CA ASN A 185 3.69 -1.80 -7.82
C ASN A 185 4.51 -2.39 -8.97
N ASP A 186 4.07 -2.23 -10.22
CA ASP A 186 4.67 -2.88 -11.39
C ASP A 186 4.85 -4.40 -11.24
N PHE A 187 3.93 -5.05 -10.53
CA PHE A 187 3.99 -6.48 -10.19
C PHE A 187 5.26 -6.90 -9.42
N ARG A 188 6.05 -5.95 -8.92
CA ARG A 188 7.29 -6.20 -8.16
C ARG A 188 6.97 -6.54 -6.70
N LEU A 189 6.33 -7.67 -6.44
CA LEU A 189 5.85 -8.03 -5.10
C LEU A 189 6.91 -8.68 -4.19
N THR A 190 8.00 -9.19 -4.74
CA THR A 190 9.05 -9.84 -3.94
C THR A 190 9.65 -8.85 -2.93
N ILE A 191 9.71 -9.27 -1.66
CA ILE A 191 10.36 -8.56 -0.56
C ILE A 191 11.32 -9.55 0.09
N SER A 192 12.58 -9.16 0.27
CA SER A 192 13.53 -9.98 1.02
C SER A 192 13.26 -9.88 2.53
N GLU A 193 13.58 -10.92 3.30
CA GLU A 193 13.45 -10.88 4.76
C GLU A 193 14.21 -9.70 5.37
N GLN A 194 15.40 -9.39 4.86
CA GLN A 194 16.19 -8.24 5.31
C GLN A 194 15.48 -6.90 5.05
N GLN A 195 14.84 -6.76 3.90
CA GLN A 195 14.05 -5.59 3.59
C GLN A 195 12.83 -5.51 4.52
N MET A 196 12.12 -6.62 4.74
CA MET A 196 10.96 -6.65 5.63
C MET A 196 11.35 -6.28 7.07
N GLN A 197 12.48 -6.80 7.56
CA GLN A 197 13.00 -6.56 8.90
C GLN A 197 13.46 -5.11 9.14
N HIS A 198 13.74 -4.36 8.08
CA HIS A 198 14.12 -2.95 8.16
C HIS A 198 12.92 -2.02 8.38
N TYR A 199 11.73 -2.41 7.92
CA TYR A 199 10.48 -1.66 8.11
C TYR A 199 9.81 -2.02 9.43
#